data_AF-A0A846QMH2-F1
#
_entry.id   AF-A0A846QMH2-F1
#
_cell.length_a   1.000
_cell.length_b   1.000
_cell.length_c   1.000
_cell.angle_alpha   90.00
_cell.angle_beta   90.00
_cell.angle_gamma   90.00
#
_symmetry.space_group_name_H-M   'P 1'
#
loop_
_entity.id
_entity.type
_entity.pdbx_description
1 polymer ?
#
loop_
_entity_poly.entity_id
_entity_poly.type
_entity_poly.pdbx_seq_one_letter_code
_entity_poly.pdbx_strand_id
1 'polypeptide(L)'
;MTARSCPKDGCGWMRWLYLLACWTLAVSGMAQMPIFKRYYIADIPGFGWTADFVFTHAMHYAAAAVFLALAFHFATRFALERGWRLTVTGWLRTASIALLIGTGVVRVLKNMPDVSFSPMTVMLIDWGHLAAAVLLGVFALVALVGGRIAYRADGERNF
;
A
#
# COMPACT_ATOMS: atom_id res chain seq x y z
N MET A 1 -30.31 -19.62 -4.80
CA MET A 1 -29.14 -19.21 -5.63
C MET A 1 -27.89 -19.41 -4.80
N THR A 2 -27.16 -20.47 -5.11
CA THR A 2 -25.97 -20.93 -4.39
C THR A 2 -24.81 -19.95 -4.61
N ALA A 3 -24.39 -19.28 -3.53
CA ALA A 3 -23.10 -18.61 -3.50
C ALA A 3 -22.04 -19.66 -3.84
N ARG A 4 -21.36 -19.50 -4.98
CA ARG A 4 -20.19 -20.33 -5.30
C ARG A 4 -19.16 -20.03 -4.22
N SER A 5 -18.94 -21.01 -3.35
CA SER A 5 -17.77 -21.08 -2.51
C SER A 5 -16.53 -20.92 -3.40
N CYS A 6 -15.72 -19.90 -3.12
CA CYS A 6 -14.41 -19.79 -3.73
C CYS A 6 -13.63 -21.07 -3.37
N PRO A 7 -13.02 -21.79 -4.34
CA PRO A 7 -12.22 -22.99 -4.06
C PRO A 7 -11.10 -22.69 -3.04
N LYS A 8 -10.58 -23.73 -2.40
CA LYS A 8 -9.65 -23.70 -1.24
C LYS A 8 -8.25 -23.11 -1.53
N ASP A 9 -8.15 -22.39 -2.66
CA ASP A 9 -7.02 -21.74 -3.28
C ASP A 9 -7.53 -20.35 -3.76
N GLY A 10 -7.84 -19.47 -2.80
CA GLY A 10 -8.43 -18.17 -3.09
C GLY A 10 -7.57 -17.35 -4.06
N CYS A 11 -8.11 -17.04 -5.24
CA CYS A 11 -7.57 -16.18 -6.31
C CYS A 11 -6.09 -15.77 -6.15
N GLY A 12 -5.15 -16.69 -6.41
CA GLY A 12 -3.72 -16.41 -6.30
C GLY A 12 -3.26 -15.21 -7.14
N TRP A 13 -3.96 -14.90 -8.24
CA TRP A 13 -3.70 -13.71 -9.05
C TRP A 13 -3.96 -12.39 -8.29
N MET A 14 -4.97 -12.31 -7.41
CA MET A 14 -5.24 -11.11 -6.61
C MET A 14 -4.12 -10.86 -5.60
N ARG A 15 -3.59 -11.94 -5.00
CA ARG A 15 -2.42 -11.87 -4.13
C ARG A 15 -1.20 -11.35 -4.89
N TRP A 16 -0.93 -11.90 -6.08
CA TRP A 16 0.19 -11.41 -6.91
C TRP A 16 0.00 -9.96 -7.33
N LEU A 17 -1.22 -9.56 -7.68
CA LEU A 17 -1.54 -8.18 -8.02
C LEU A 17 -1.32 -7.24 -6.83
N TYR A 18 -1.77 -7.64 -5.63
CA TYR A 18 -1.52 -6.89 -4.40
C TYR A 18 -0.02 -6.75 -4.11
N LEU A 19 0.75 -7.84 -4.19
CA LEU A 19 2.18 -7.83 -3.95
C LEU A 19 2.93 -6.96 -4.96
N LEU A 20 2.56 -7.05 -6.25
CA LEU A 20 3.12 -6.22 -7.31
C LEU A 20 2.79 -4.74 -7.11
N ALA A 21 1.56 -4.42 -6.72
CA ALA A 21 1.14 -3.05 -6.42
C ALA A 21 1.94 -2.48 -5.23
N CYS A 22 2.04 -3.23 -4.13
CA CYS A 22 2.84 -2.84 -2.96
C CYS A 22 4.32 -2.64 -3.31
N TRP A 23 4.91 -3.55 -4.08
CA TRP A 23 6.31 -3.44 -4.51
C TRP A 23 6.51 -2.19 -5.39
N THR A 24 5.64 -1.99 -6.38
CA THR A 24 5.72 -0.83 -7.28
C THR A 24 5.54 0.48 -6.52
N LEU A 25 4.60 0.55 -5.57
CA LEU A 25 4.40 1.70 -4.69
C LEU A 25 5.63 1.99 -3.83
N ALA A 26 6.24 0.96 -3.25
CA ALA A 26 7.44 1.11 -2.42
C ALA A 26 8.63 1.64 -3.24
N VAL A 27 8.90 1.04 -4.40
CA VAL A 27 10.02 1.44 -5.27
C VAL A 27 9.79 2.85 -5.82
N SER A 28 8.63 3.13 -6.40
CA SER A 28 8.31 4.44 -6.96
C SER A 28 8.21 5.53 -5.89
N GLY A 29 7.72 5.21 -4.69
CA GLY A 29 7.68 6.13 -3.56
C GLY A 29 9.07 6.48 -3.04
N MET A 30 9.99 5.50 -2.99
CA MET A 30 11.39 5.77 -2.68
C MET A 30 12.10 6.57 -3.78
N ALA A 31 11.76 6.33 -5.05
CA ALA A 31 12.31 7.05 -6.20
C ALA A 31 11.89 8.52 -6.27
N GLN A 32 10.70 8.86 -5.77
CA GLN A 32 10.26 10.26 -5.63
C GLN A 32 11.08 11.04 -4.61
N MET A 33 11.73 10.35 -3.68
CA MET A 33 12.78 10.92 -2.84
C MET A 33 14.11 10.85 -3.62
N PRO A 34 15.01 11.83 -3.50
CA PRO A 34 16.27 11.84 -4.26
C PRO A 34 17.30 10.79 -3.76
N ILE A 35 16.85 9.67 -3.20
CA ILE A 35 17.66 8.58 -2.63
C ILE A 35 18.41 7.86 -3.73
N PHE A 36 17.74 7.45 -4.81
CA PHE A 36 18.35 6.63 -5.86
C PHE A 36 19.43 7.36 -6.64
N LYS A 37 19.29 8.67 -6.82
CA LYS A 37 20.36 9.52 -7.34
C LYS A 37 21.48 9.76 -6.32
N ARG A 38 21.13 10.00 -5.04
CA ARG A 38 22.12 10.26 -3.98
C ARG A 38 23.04 9.08 -3.69
N TYR A 39 22.58 7.86 -3.91
CA TYR A 39 23.33 6.63 -3.67
C TYR A 39 23.73 5.89 -4.97
N TYR A 40 23.82 6.62 -6.09
CA TYR A 40 24.33 6.10 -7.38
C TYR A 40 23.55 4.90 -7.97
N ILE A 41 22.34 4.63 -7.50
CA ILE A 41 21.47 3.58 -8.06
C ILE A 41 21.06 3.95 -9.48
N ALA A 42 20.79 5.22 -9.73
CA ALA A 42 20.44 5.73 -11.05
C ALA A 42 21.58 5.64 -12.08
N ASP A 43 22.83 5.49 -11.62
CA ASP A 43 24.02 5.41 -12.48
C ASP A 43 24.31 3.96 -12.92
N ILE A 44 23.58 2.98 -12.37
CA ILE A 44 23.62 1.59 -12.85
C ILE A 44 23.01 1.54 -14.26
N PRO A 45 23.67 0.92 -15.25
CA PRO A 45 23.13 0.80 -16.60
C PRO A 45 21.70 0.24 -16.60
N GLY A 46 20.75 0.99 -17.19
CA GLY A 46 19.33 0.64 -17.24
C GLY A 46 18.47 1.16 -16.07
N PHE A 47 19.05 1.80 -15.05
CA PHE A 47 18.33 2.31 -13.87
C PHE A 47 18.11 3.82 -13.88
N GLY A 48 18.45 4.54 -14.97
CA GLY A 48 18.28 5.99 -15.06
C GLY A 48 16.83 6.48 -14.82
N TRP A 49 15.83 5.66 -15.14
CA TRP A 49 14.41 5.94 -14.88
C TRP A 49 14.09 6.15 -13.40
N THR A 50 14.90 5.59 -12.50
CA THR A 50 14.71 5.71 -11.05
C THR A 50 14.99 7.13 -10.52
N ALA A 51 15.60 8.00 -11.33
CA ALA A 51 15.79 9.42 -11.04
C ALA A 51 14.84 10.34 -11.86
N ASP A 52 13.98 9.78 -12.72
CA ASP A 52 12.96 10.52 -13.44
C ASP A 52 11.72 10.68 -12.56
N PHE A 53 11.53 11.90 -12.03
CA PHE A 53 10.39 12.21 -11.17
C PHE A 53 9.05 12.05 -11.88
N VAL A 54 8.92 12.45 -13.15
CA VAL A 54 7.64 12.40 -13.87
C VAL A 54 7.24 10.95 -14.10
N PHE A 55 8.19 10.13 -14.55
CA PHE A 55 7.96 8.71 -14.77
C PHE A 55 7.63 7.98 -13.47
N THR A 56 8.42 8.18 -12.41
CA THR A 56 8.20 7.53 -11.11
C THR A 56 6.92 8.00 -10.42
N HIS A 57 6.53 9.27 -10.59
CA HIS A 57 5.25 9.80 -10.13
C HIS A 57 4.07 9.16 -10.85
N ALA A 58 4.14 9.03 -12.18
CA ALA A 58 3.11 8.35 -12.98
C ALA A 58 2.97 6.87 -12.60
N MET A 59 4.08 6.15 -12.43
CA MET A 59 4.09 4.77 -11.94
C MET A 59 3.44 4.64 -10.56
N HIS A 60 3.75 5.57 -9.64
CA HIS A 60 3.19 5.54 -8.29
C HIS A 60 1.67 5.73 -8.29
N TYR A 61 1.16 6.68 -9.08
CA TYR A 61 -0.29 6.90 -9.21
C TYR A 61 -1.01 5.72 -9.87
N ALA A 62 -0.40 5.11 -10.90
CA ALA A 62 -0.95 3.91 -11.53
C ALA A 62 -1.04 2.75 -10.52
N ALA A 63 0.04 2.49 -9.77
CA ALA A 63 0.05 1.46 -8.73
C ALA A 63 -0.91 1.78 -7.57
N ALA A 64 -1.04 3.06 -7.19
CA ALA A 64 -1.98 3.52 -6.17
C ALA A 64 -3.43 3.26 -6.59
N ALA A 65 -3.79 3.48 -7.87
CA ALA A 65 -5.12 3.20 -8.36
C ALA A 65 -5.47 1.70 -8.26
N VAL A 66 -4.55 0.81 -8.64
CA VAL A 66 -4.71 -0.65 -8.47
C VAL A 66 -4.82 -1.03 -6.99
N PHE A 67 -3.96 -0.48 -6.14
CA PHE A 67 -3.98 -0.73 -4.71
C PHE A 67 -5.30 -0.27 -4.06
N LEU A 68 -5.82 0.91 -4.44
CA LEU A 68 -7.11 1.43 -3.96
C LEU A 68 -8.28 0.54 -4.42
N ALA A 69 -8.27 0.07 -5.66
CA ALA A 69 -9.30 -0.84 -6.17
C ALA A 69 -9.33 -2.15 -5.37
N LEU A 70 -8.15 -2.74 -5.07
CA LEU A 70 -8.03 -3.92 -4.22
C LEU A 70 -8.46 -3.63 -2.78
N ALA A 71 -8.02 -2.52 -2.20
CA ALA A 71 -8.38 -2.12 -0.83
C ALA A 71 -9.91 -1.94 -0.71
N PHE A 72 -10.55 -1.31 -1.68
CA PHE A 72 -12.01 -1.14 -1.72
C PHE A 72 -12.72 -2.48 -1.91
N HIS A 73 -12.23 -3.34 -2.80
CA HIS A 73 -12.77 -4.69 -2.98
C HIS A 73 -12.75 -5.49 -1.67
N PHE A 74 -11.63 -5.49 -0.94
CA PHE A 74 -11.54 -6.20 0.34
C PHE A 74 -12.35 -5.51 1.45
N ALA A 75 -12.37 -4.18 1.51
CA ALA A 75 -13.17 -3.43 2.47
C ALA A 75 -14.67 -3.70 2.30
N THR A 76 -15.17 -3.77 1.06
CA THR A 76 -16.57 -4.09 0.78
C THR A 76 -16.91 -5.53 1.15
N ARG A 77 -16.06 -6.51 0.83
CA ARG A 77 -16.21 -7.88 1.31
C ARG A 77 -16.27 -7.97 2.83
N PHE A 78 -15.34 -7.28 3.49
CA PHE A 78 -15.29 -7.20 4.95
C PHE A 78 -16.56 -6.57 5.55
N ALA A 79 -17.09 -5.51 4.94
CA ALA A 79 -18.27 -4.81 5.43
C ALA A 79 -19.58 -5.61 5.23
N LEU A 80 -19.67 -6.41 4.16
CA LEU A 80 -20.89 -7.15 3.83
C LEU A 80 -21.02 -8.47 4.59
N GLU A 81 -19.91 -9.11 4.91
CA GLU A 81 -19.93 -10.38 5.63
C GLU A 81 -20.01 -10.15 7.16
N ARG A 82 -20.79 -10.99 7.87
CA ARG A 82 -21.04 -10.85 9.32
C ARG A 82 -20.05 -11.69 10.14
N GLY A 83 -19.73 -11.26 11.36
CA GLY A 83 -19.01 -12.08 12.36
C GLY A 83 -17.48 -12.08 12.27
N TRP A 84 -16.88 -11.08 11.61
CA TRP A 84 -15.43 -11.03 11.42
C TRP A 84 -14.72 -10.55 12.68
N ARG A 85 -13.57 -11.17 12.96
CA ARG A 85 -12.62 -10.72 13.98
C ARG A 85 -11.23 -10.65 13.36
N LEU A 86 -10.63 -9.47 13.36
CA LEU A 86 -9.26 -9.32 12.89
C LEU A 86 -8.27 -9.79 13.96
N THR A 87 -7.19 -10.42 13.53
CA THR A 87 -6.01 -10.67 14.38
C THR A 87 -5.34 -9.34 14.74
N VAL A 88 -4.50 -9.33 15.77
CA VAL A 88 -3.71 -8.12 16.12
C VAL A 88 -2.84 -7.67 14.94
N THR A 89 -2.17 -8.61 14.25
CA THR A 89 -1.36 -8.30 13.07
C THR A 89 -2.22 -7.81 11.91
N GLY A 90 -3.44 -8.35 11.74
CA GLY A 90 -4.42 -7.88 10.76
C GLY A 90 -4.84 -6.44 11.03
N TRP A 91 -5.22 -6.12 12.27
CA TRP A 91 -5.57 -4.77 12.69
C TRP A 91 -4.46 -3.76 12.44
N LEU A 92 -3.22 -4.08 12.83
CA LEU A 92 -2.07 -3.19 12.63
C LEU A 92 -1.86 -2.86 11.15
N ARG A 93 -1.88 -3.87 10.28
CA ARG A 93 -1.70 -3.67 8.84
C ARG A 93 -2.88 -2.93 8.20
N THR A 94 -4.12 -3.24 8.58
CA THR A 94 -5.31 -2.51 8.09
C THR A 94 -5.26 -1.05 8.51
N ALA A 95 -4.86 -0.76 9.75
CA ALA A 95 -4.70 0.61 10.24
C ALA A 95 -3.61 1.38 9.45
N SER A 96 -2.46 0.74 9.18
CA SER A 96 -1.42 1.34 8.34
C SER A 96 -1.91 1.61 6.92
N ILE A 97 -2.69 0.70 6.32
CA ILE A 97 -3.29 0.89 5.00
C ILE A 97 -4.26 2.07 5.01
N ALA A 98 -5.14 2.16 6.01
CA ALA A 98 -6.08 3.26 6.14
C ALA A 98 -5.37 4.62 6.27
N LEU A 99 -4.33 4.68 7.10
CA LEU A 99 -3.50 5.88 7.26
C LEU A 99 -2.76 6.24 5.95
N LEU A 100 -2.21 5.24 5.25
CA LEU A 100 -1.51 5.42 3.98
C LEU A 100 -2.45 5.99 2.91
N ILE A 101 -3.67 5.45 2.80
CA ILE A 101 -4.70 5.95 1.88
C ILE A 101 -5.10 7.38 2.26
N GLY A 102 -5.42 7.65 3.54
CA GLY A 102 -5.85 8.97 3.99
C GLY A 102 -4.79 10.04 3.73
N THR A 103 -3.55 9.79 4.13
CA THR A 103 -2.43 10.70 3.85
C THR A 103 -2.14 10.82 2.35
N GLY A 104 -2.26 9.73 1.59
CA GLY A 104 -2.08 9.72 0.14
C GLY A 104 -3.09 10.60 -0.59
N VAL A 105 -4.36 10.57 -0.18
CA VAL A 105 -5.41 11.45 -0.70
C VAL A 105 -5.04 12.92 -0.47
N VAL A 106 -4.58 13.27 0.75
CA VAL A 106 -4.13 14.65 1.03
C VAL A 106 -2.90 15.04 0.19
N ARG A 107 -1.99 14.10 -0.07
CA ARG A 107 -0.84 14.32 -0.98
C ARG A 107 -1.27 14.57 -2.43
N VAL A 108 -2.36 13.96 -2.89
CA VAL A 108 -2.96 14.27 -4.20
C VAL A 108 -3.60 15.65 -4.18
N LEU A 109 -4.37 15.97 -3.13
CA LEU A 109 -5.03 17.27 -2.99
C LEU A 109 -4.04 18.44 -2.99
N LYS A 110 -2.93 18.35 -2.25
CA LYS A 110 -1.91 19.41 -2.23
C LYS A 110 -1.21 19.64 -3.58
N ASN A 111 -1.40 18.74 -4.54
CA ASN A 111 -0.83 18.86 -5.88
C ASN A 111 -1.79 19.54 -6.87
N MET A 112 -3.02 19.89 -6.43
CA MET A 112 -3.98 20.67 -7.20
C MET A 112 -3.63 22.17 -7.13
N PRO A 113 -3.85 22.95 -8.21
CA PRO A 113 -3.49 24.36 -8.26
C PRO A 113 -4.23 25.22 -7.22
N ASP A 114 -5.45 24.83 -6.86
CA ASP A 114 -6.34 25.62 -5.98
C ASP A 114 -6.27 25.22 -4.51
N VAL A 115 -5.46 24.20 -4.17
CA VAL A 115 -5.37 23.67 -2.80
C VAL A 115 -3.97 23.91 -2.26
N SER A 116 -3.86 24.85 -1.31
CA SER A 116 -2.62 25.09 -0.59
C SER A 116 -2.74 24.70 0.88
N PHE A 117 -1.65 24.19 1.44
CA PHE A 117 -1.54 23.83 2.85
C PHE A 117 -0.34 24.55 3.46
N SER A 118 -0.36 24.73 4.79
CA SER A 118 0.81 25.28 5.50
C SER A 118 2.04 24.34 5.34
N PRO A 119 3.27 24.87 5.37
CA PRO A 119 4.47 24.04 5.28
C PRO A 119 4.54 22.93 6.35
N MET A 120 4.10 23.24 7.58
CA MET A 120 4.01 22.25 8.66
C MET A 120 3.03 21.13 8.32
N THR A 121 1.86 21.46 7.79
CA THR A 121 0.87 20.47 7.35
C THR A 121 1.44 19.58 6.25
N VAL A 122 2.09 20.16 5.23
CA VAL A 122 2.71 19.39 4.14
C VAL A 122 3.76 18.42 4.68
N MET A 123 4.63 18.91 5.57
CA MET A 123 5.66 18.08 6.20
C MET A 123 5.05 16.92 7.00
N LEU A 124 4.06 17.19 7.86
CA LEU A 124 3.39 16.15 8.66
C LEU A 124 2.70 15.11 7.78
N ILE A 125 2.09 15.53 6.67
CA ILE A 125 1.45 14.62 5.71
C ILE A 125 2.49 13.75 5.00
N ASP A 126 3.60 14.33 4.52
CA ASP A 126 4.64 13.57 3.82
C ASP A 126 5.35 12.58 4.75
N TRP A 127 5.72 13.01 5.96
CA TRP A 127 6.32 12.15 6.97
C TRP A 127 5.35 11.09 7.48
N GLY A 128 4.08 11.46 7.68
CA GLY A 128 3.02 10.53 8.08
C GLY A 128 2.75 9.46 7.03
N HIS A 129 2.75 9.85 5.74
CA HIS A 129 2.59 8.91 4.64
C HIS A 129 3.77 7.93 4.54
N LEU A 130 5.00 8.44 4.65
CA LEU A 130 6.20 7.60 4.69
C LEU A 130 6.18 6.66 5.90
N ALA A 131 5.86 7.18 7.09
CA ALA A 131 5.76 6.38 8.31
C ALA A 131 4.70 5.27 8.17
N ALA A 132 3.54 5.57 7.58
CA ALA A 132 2.49 4.58 7.33
C ALA A 132 2.96 3.45 6.40
N ALA A 133 3.71 3.79 5.33
CA ALA A 133 4.28 2.81 4.41
C ALA A 133 5.32 1.91 5.09
N VAL A 134 6.22 2.51 5.90
CA VAL A 134 7.24 1.77 6.67
C VAL A 134 6.58 0.85 7.70
N LEU A 135 5.59 1.35 8.45
CA LEU A 135 4.84 0.57 9.44
C LEU A 135 4.11 -0.61 8.79
N LEU A 136 3.47 -0.40 7.63
CA LEU A 136 2.84 -1.47 6.88
C LEU A 136 3.85 -2.57 6.52
N GLY A 137 5.01 -2.18 6.00
CA GLY A 137 6.10 -3.11 5.66
C GLY A 137 6.62 -3.88 6.88
N VAL A 138 6.92 -3.18 7.97
CA VAL A 138 7.40 -3.79 9.22
C VAL A 138 6.36 -4.76 9.81
N PHE A 139 5.10 -4.35 9.91
CA PHE A 139 4.05 -5.23 10.44
C PHE A 139 3.79 -6.43 9.54
N ALA A 140 3.88 -6.28 8.22
CA ALA A 140 3.81 -7.41 7.29
C ALA A 140 4.97 -8.39 7.47
N LEU A 141 6.21 -7.88 7.61
CA LEU A 141 7.38 -8.72 7.85
C LEU A 141 7.32 -9.45 9.20
N VAL A 142 6.96 -8.74 10.28
CA VAL A 142 6.79 -9.36 11.61
C VAL A 142 5.70 -10.42 11.60
N ALA A 143 4.58 -10.18 10.90
CA ALA A 143 3.52 -11.16 10.74
C ALA A 143 3.98 -12.38 9.95
N LEU A 144 4.78 -12.19 8.89
CA LEU A 144 5.34 -13.27 8.08
C LEU A 144 6.31 -14.14 8.89
N VAL A 145 7.32 -13.52 9.52
CA VAL A 145 8.34 -14.23 10.32
C VAL A 145 7.72 -14.93 11.52
N GLY A 146 6.72 -14.30 12.16
CA GLY A 146 6.02 -14.88 13.29
C GLY A 146 4.93 -15.90 12.93
N GLY A 147 4.75 -16.27 11.66
CA GLY A 147 3.70 -17.21 11.22
C GLY A 147 2.26 -16.70 11.44
N ARG A 148 2.07 -15.40 11.65
CA ARG A 148 0.80 -14.73 11.99
C ARG A 148 0.30 -13.84 10.84
N ILE A 149 0.38 -14.33 9.61
CA ILE A 149 0.06 -13.56 8.39
C ILE A 149 -1.45 -13.36 8.19
N ALA A 150 -2.29 -14.23 8.75
CA ALA A 150 -3.73 -14.14 8.62
C ALA A 150 -4.28 -12.80 9.15
N TYR A 151 -5.16 -12.17 8.38
CA TYR A 151 -5.91 -11.00 8.83
C TYR A 151 -7.06 -11.39 9.76
N ARG A 152 -7.68 -12.54 9.54
CA ARG A 152 -8.85 -13.02 10.26
C ARG A 152 -8.48 -14.03 11.35
N ALA A 153 -9.13 -13.95 12.51
CA ALA A 153 -8.80 -14.73 13.70
C ALA A 153 -9.43 -16.13 13.73
N ASP A 154 -10.40 -16.42 12.87
CA ASP A 154 -11.11 -17.70 12.78
C ASP A 154 -10.40 -18.76 11.92
N GLY A 155 -9.14 -18.50 11.51
CA GLY A 155 -8.28 -19.50 10.89
C GLY A 155 -8.60 -19.82 9.42
N GLU A 156 -9.62 -19.18 8.82
CA GLU A 156 -9.77 -19.24 7.37
C GLU A 156 -8.56 -18.55 6.72
N ARG A 157 -7.80 -19.31 5.92
CA ARG A 157 -6.61 -18.82 5.23
C ARG A 157 -7.01 -17.70 4.29
N ASN A 158 -6.63 -16.47 4.65
CA ASN A 158 -6.76 -15.30 3.78
C ASN A 158 -5.40 -15.05 3.10
N PHE A 159 -5.41 -15.01 1.77
CA PHE A 159 -4.35 -14.69 0.79
C PHE A 159 -2.96 -15.32 0.98
#